data_AF-A0A2X3GXC1-F1
#
_entry.id   AF-A0A2X3GXC1-F1
#
_cell.length_a   1.000
_cell.length_b   1.000
_cell.length_c   1.000
_cell.angle_alpha   90.00
_cell.angle_beta   90.00
_cell.angle_gamma   90.00
#
_symmetry.space_group_name_H-M   'P 1'
#
loop_
_entity.id
_entity.type
_entity.pdbx_description
1 polymer ?
#
loop_
_entity_poly.entity_id
_entity_poly.type
_entity_poly.pdbx_seq_one_letter_code
_entity_poly.pdbx_strand_id
1 'polypeptide(L)'
;MKKTIFSLALGTFGLGMAEFGIMGVLPDMAHDVGISIPAAGNMIAWYAFGVVIGAPIMALLSSRFSLKSVMLFLAGLCILGNTLFTFSSSYAMLALGRLVSGFPHGAFFGVGAIILSKIAPPGKVTAAVAGMIGGMTIANLVGVPGGTWLGHHFSWRYTFALIAVFNVAVFLAIFCWVPTLYDRASTRLREQFRFLASPGAVADFRRHHVR
;
A
#
# COMPACT_ATOMS: atom_id res chain seq x y z
N MET A 1 13.57 15.74 -4.65
CA MET A 1 14.02 14.68 -3.72
C MET A 1 13.31 14.71 -2.37
N LYS A 2 13.62 15.63 -1.44
CA LYS A 2 13.01 15.62 -0.09
C LYS A 2 11.48 15.64 -0.12
N LYS A 3 10.88 16.50 -0.96
CA LYS A 3 9.42 16.59 -1.13
C LYS A 3 8.80 15.28 -1.65
N THR A 4 9.47 14.60 -2.59
CA THR A 4 9.01 13.33 -3.17
C THR A 4 9.09 12.19 -2.17
N ILE A 5 10.20 12.08 -1.41
CA ILE A 5 10.34 11.09 -0.33
C ILE A 5 9.25 11.33 0.71
N PHE A 6 8.96 12.59 1.05
CA PHE A 6 7.91 12.93 1.99
C PHE A 6 6.51 12.57 1.45
N SER A 7 6.16 12.87 0.19
CA SER A 7 4.90 12.41 -0.42
C SER A 7 4.75 10.89 -0.37
N LEU A 8 5.82 10.17 -0.68
CA LEU A 8 5.85 8.72 -0.68
C LEU A 8 5.71 8.15 0.74
N ALA A 9 6.37 8.76 1.72
CA ALA A 9 6.23 8.43 3.13
C ALA A 9 4.81 8.71 3.66
N LEU A 10 4.16 9.79 3.23
CA LEU A 10 2.75 10.02 3.54
C LEU A 10 1.86 8.94 2.92
N GLY A 11 2.15 8.51 1.69
CA GLY A 11 1.41 7.42 1.06
C GLY A 11 1.55 6.08 1.77
N THR A 12 2.77 5.70 2.16
CA THR A 12 2.99 4.48 2.95
C THR A 12 2.41 4.59 4.36
N PHE A 13 2.35 5.78 4.94
CA PHE A 13 1.62 6.03 6.19
C PHE A 13 0.13 5.74 6.01
N GLY A 14 -0.49 6.30 4.96
CA GLY A 14 -1.91 6.07 4.65
C GLY A 14 -2.23 4.60 4.36
N LEU A 15 -1.34 3.90 3.67
CA LEU A 15 -1.43 2.45 3.42
C LEU A 15 -1.33 1.64 4.72
N GLY A 16 -0.36 1.95 5.58
CA GLY A 16 -0.20 1.28 6.88
C GLY A 16 -1.43 1.47 7.76
N MET A 17 -1.96 2.69 7.81
CA MET A 17 -3.22 2.98 8.50
C MET A 17 -4.39 2.14 8.00
N ALA A 18 -4.56 2.03 6.68
CA ALA A 18 -5.66 1.27 6.08
C ALA A 18 -5.51 -0.25 6.29
N GLU A 19 -4.30 -0.78 6.22
CA GLU A 19 -4.03 -2.21 6.39
C GLU A 19 -4.18 -2.63 7.85
N PHE A 20 -3.41 -2.00 8.74
CA PHE A 20 -3.27 -2.40 10.13
C PHE A 20 -4.33 -1.79 11.04
N GLY A 21 -4.91 -0.65 10.66
CA GLY A 21 -5.95 0.03 11.46
C GLY A 21 -7.18 -0.84 11.72
N ILE A 22 -7.53 -1.75 10.80
CA ILE A 22 -8.65 -2.67 11.02
C ILE A 22 -8.44 -3.57 12.21
N MET A 23 -7.19 -3.95 12.51
CA MET A 23 -6.91 -5.03 13.44
C MET A 23 -7.34 -4.64 14.85
N GLY A 24 -7.23 -3.34 15.18
CA GLY A 24 -7.71 -2.79 16.45
C GLY A 24 -9.22 -2.61 16.51
N VAL A 25 -9.86 -2.23 15.40
CA VAL A 25 -11.33 -1.98 15.35
C VAL A 25 -12.13 -3.20 14.85
N LEU A 26 -11.47 -4.35 14.69
CA LEU A 26 -12.07 -5.57 14.15
C LEU A 26 -13.26 -6.04 14.99
N PRO A 27 -13.19 -6.07 16.34
CA PRO A 27 -14.32 -6.49 17.17
C PRO A 27 -15.51 -5.53 17.07
N ASP A 28 -15.24 -4.22 17.06
CA ASP A 28 -16.28 -3.18 16.96
C ASP A 28 -17.00 -3.24 15.61
N MET A 29 -16.24 -3.41 14.52
CA MET A 29 -16.80 -3.60 13.18
C MET A 29 -17.65 -4.89 13.10
N ALA A 30 -17.18 -5.99 13.69
CA ALA A 30 -17.92 -7.25 13.70
C ALA A 30 -19.26 -7.10 14.40
N HIS A 31 -19.27 -6.44 15.56
CA HIS A 31 -20.47 -6.17 16.33
C HIS A 31 -21.45 -5.24 15.61
N ASP A 32 -20.95 -4.15 15.03
CA ASP A 32 -21.77 -3.14 14.35
C ASP A 32 -22.42 -3.65 13.04
N VAL A 33 -21.74 -4.54 12.31
CA VAL A 33 -22.25 -5.13 11.06
C VAL A 33 -23.01 -6.44 11.33
N GLY A 34 -22.98 -6.96 12.57
CA GLY A 34 -23.67 -8.19 12.96
C GLY A 34 -23.02 -9.45 12.38
N ILE A 35 -21.70 -9.45 12.17
CA ILE A 35 -20.94 -10.61 11.65
C ILE A 35 -20.07 -11.22 12.74
N SER A 36 -19.70 -12.50 12.58
CA SER A 36 -18.79 -13.14 13.52
C SER A 36 -17.37 -12.59 13.40
N ILE A 37 -16.60 -12.62 14.49
CA ILE A 37 -15.19 -12.18 14.50
C ILE A 37 -14.35 -12.95 13.44
N PRO A 38 -14.51 -14.28 13.25
CA PRO A 38 -13.85 -14.99 12.15
C PRO A 38 -14.20 -14.43 10.77
N ALA A 39 -15.47 -14.07 10.53
CA ALA A 39 -15.88 -13.45 9.27
C ALA A 39 -15.27 -12.06 9.10
N ALA A 40 -15.18 -11.26 10.17
CA ALA A 40 -14.44 -10.00 10.15
C ALA A 40 -12.95 -10.21 9.81
N GLY A 41 -12.34 -11.29 10.30
CA GLY A 41 -10.97 -11.69 9.93
C GLY A 41 -10.77 -11.91 8.43
N ASN A 42 -11.79 -12.37 7.70
CA ASN A 42 -11.73 -12.51 6.24
C ASN A 42 -11.47 -11.18 5.52
N MET A 43 -11.74 -10.03 6.15
CA MET A 43 -11.39 -8.72 5.59
C MET A 43 -9.89 -8.57 5.36
N ILE A 44 -9.06 -9.18 6.22
CA ILE A 44 -7.60 -9.20 6.06
C ILE A 44 -7.23 -10.11 4.87
N ALA A 45 -7.90 -11.26 4.73
CA ALA A 45 -7.68 -12.15 3.58
C ALA A 45 -8.09 -11.50 2.24
N TRP A 46 -9.23 -10.80 2.19
CA TRP A 46 -9.66 -10.05 1.01
C TRP A 46 -8.68 -8.93 0.64
N TYR A 47 -8.13 -8.23 1.64
CA TYR A 47 -7.09 -7.25 1.43
C TYR A 47 -5.84 -7.91 0.82
N ALA A 48 -5.35 -9.00 1.42
CA ALA A 48 -4.19 -9.74 0.92
C ALA A 48 -4.39 -10.26 -0.50
N PHE A 49 -5.59 -10.74 -0.83
CA PHE A 49 -5.95 -11.15 -2.19
C PHE A 49 -5.85 -9.97 -3.18
N GLY A 50 -6.33 -8.80 -2.76
CA GLY A 50 -6.14 -7.55 -3.49
C GLY A 50 -4.66 -7.22 -3.73
N VAL A 51 -3.80 -7.37 -2.72
CA VAL A 51 -2.35 -7.14 -2.85
C VAL A 51 -1.71 -8.09 -3.86
N VAL A 52 -2.02 -9.40 -3.76
CA VAL A 52 -1.45 -10.45 -4.62
C VAL A 52 -1.82 -10.24 -6.08
N ILE A 53 -3.04 -9.77 -6.36
CA ILE A 53 -3.49 -9.48 -7.72
C ILE A 53 -2.97 -8.10 -8.19
N GLY A 54 -2.96 -7.11 -7.30
CA GLY A 54 -2.56 -5.74 -7.60
C GLY A 54 -1.10 -5.63 -8.05
N ALA A 55 -0.20 -6.37 -7.41
CA ALA A 55 1.23 -6.36 -7.74
C ALA A 55 1.55 -6.74 -9.21
N PRO A 56 1.12 -7.90 -9.76
CA PRO A 56 1.40 -8.27 -11.15
C PRO A 56 0.68 -7.38 -12.16
N ILE A 57 -0.57 -6.99 -11.89
CA ILE A 57 -1.32 -6.11 -12.79
C ILE A 57 -0.63 -4.74 -12.89
N MET A 58 -0.12 -4.22 -11.79
CA MET A 58 0.59 -2.95 -11.81
C MET A 58 2.02 -3.05 -12.36
N ALA A 59 2.70 -4.18 -12.18
CA ALA A 59 3.96 -4.45 -12.87
C ALA A 59 3.80 -4.47 -14.40
N LEU A 60 2.65 -4.91 -14.89
CA LEU A 60 2.29 -4.85 -16.32
C LEU A 60 1.98 -3.41 -16.77
N LEU A 61 1.15 -2.70 -16.02
CA LEU A 61 0.71 -1.34 -16.35
C LEU A 61 1.81 -0.29 -16.21
N SER A 62 2.77 -0.48 -15.29
CA SER A 62 3.89 0.46 -15.08
C SER A 62 4.81 0.60 -16.29
N SER A 63 4.81 -0.39 -17.19
CA SER A 63 5.56 -0.35 -18.45
C SER A 63 4.89 0.52 -19.53
N ARG A 64 3.57 0.71 -19.44
CA ARG A 64 2.77 1.42 -20.47
C ARG A 64 2.39 2.84 -20.08
N PHE A 65 2.31 3.14 -18.78
CA PHE A 65 1.89 4.45 -18.27
C PHE A 65 3.03 5.16 -17.53
N SER A 66 2.89 6.48 -17.35
CA SER A 66 3.84 7.22 -16.51
C SER A 66 3.74 6.75 -15.05
N LEU A 67 4.87 6.70 -14.34
CA LEU A 67 4.93 6.29 -12.93
C LEU A 67 4.04 7.19 -12.06
N LYS A 68 3.92 8.48 -12.42
CA LYS A 68 3.02 9.43 -11.78
C LYS A 68 1.55 9.06 -11.98
N SER A 69 1.14 8.74 -13.20
CA SER A 69 -0.25 8.33 -13.50
C SER A 69 -0.61 7.06 -12.73
N VAL A 70 0.31 6.11 -12.63
CA VAL A 70 0.11 4.88 -11.84
C VAL A 70 -0.03 5.22 -10.37
N MET A 71 0.86 6.02 -9.77
CA MET A 71 0.72 6.43 -8.37
C MET A 71 -0.60 7.14 -8.06
N LEU A 72 -1.04 8.04 -8.95
CA LEU A 72 -2.32 8.74 -8.79
C LEU A 72 -3.51 7.77 -8.89
N PHE A 73 -3.47 6.85 -9.85
CA PHE A 73 -4.49 5.80 -9.96
C PHE A 73 -4.56 4.93 -8.70
N LEU A 74 -3.41 4.53 -8.15
CA LEU A 74 -3.33 3.74 -6.93
C LEU A 74 -3.83 4.52 -5.71
N ALA A 75 -3.46 5.79 -5.57
CA ALA A 75 -4.00 6.65 -4.52
C ALA A 75 -5.52 6.84 -4.67
N GLY A 76 -6.03 6.96 -5.90
CA GLY A 76 -7.47 7.01 -6.19
C GLY A 76 -8.21 5.73 -5.77
N LEU A 77 -7.64 4.56 -6.07
CA LEU A 77 -8.17 3.27 -5.60
C LEU A 77 -8.16 3.16 -4.08
N CYS A 78 -7.12 3.67 -3.40
CA CYS A 78 -7.11 3.74 -1.93
C CYS A 78 -8.26 4.61 -1.39
N ILE A 79 -8.49 5.79 -1.99
CA ILE A 79 -9.59 6.67 -1.57
C ILE A 79 -10.93 5.96 -1.79
N LEU A 80 -11.15 5.39 -2.97
CA LEU A 80 -12.38 4.68 -3.31
C LEU A 80 -12.62 3.48 -2.39
N GLY A 81 -11.61 2.64 -2.18
CA GLY A 81 -11.70 1.45 -1.33
C GLY A 81 -12.01 1.79 0.12
N ASN A 82 -11.31 2.78 0.69
CA ASN A 82 -11.56 3.22 2.07
C ASN A 82 -12.90 3.95 2.23
N THR A 83 -13.33 4.70 1.21
CA THR A 83 -14.64 5.37 1.21
C THR A 83 -15.77 4.33 1.15
N LEU A 84 -15.67 3.36 0.24
CA LEU A 84 -16.61 2.23 0.15
C LEU A 84 -16.66 1.46 1.46
N PHE A 85 -15.52 1.23 2.09
CA PHE A 85 -15.43 0.54 3.37
C PHE A 85 -16.11 1.33 4.51
N THR A 86 -15.97 2.66 4.52
CA THR A 86 -16.58 3.54 5.52
C THR A 86 -18.10 3.55 5.43
N PHE A 87 -18.65 3.61 4.22
CA PHE A 87 -20.10 3.64 3.98
C PHE A 87 -20.74 2.25 3.88
N SER A 88 -19.93 1.21 4.03
CA SER A 88 -20.39 -0.17 3.90
C SER A 88 -21.27 -0.58 5.08
N SER A 89 -22.43 -1.15 4.75
CA SER A 89 -23.38 -1.76 5.68
C SER A 89 -23.50 -3.29 5.50
N SER A 90 -22.81 -3.87 4.51
CA SER A 90 -22.90 -5.29 4.17
C SER A 90 -21.52 -5.94 4.06
N TYR A 91 -21.41 -7.20 4.46
CA TYR A 91 -20.19 -8.00 4.37
C TYR A 91 -19.56 -7.96 2.97
N ALA A 92 -20.38 -8.07 1.92
CA ALA A 92 -19.89 -8.05 0.54
C ALA A 92 -19.27 -6.69 0.17
N MET A 93 -19.83 -5.59 0.68
CA MET A 93 -19.34 -4.25 0.43
C MET A 93 -18.04 -3.96 1.22
N LEU A 94 -17.92 -4.49 2.44
CA LEU A 94 -16.66 -4.48 3.19
C LEU A 94 -15.58 -5.26 2.44
N ALA A 95 -15.89 -6.48 1.99
CA ALA A 95 -14.96 -7.34 1.26
C ALA A 95 -14.48 -6.69 -0.04
N LEU A 96 -15.39 -6.10 -0.83
CA LEU A 96 -15.05 -5.36 -2.04
C LEU A 96 -14.21 -4.13 -1.74
N GLY A 97 -14.58 -3.33 -0.73
CA GLY A 97 -13.79 -2.18 -0.30
C GLY A 97 -12.36 -2.58 0.08
N ARG A 98 -12.21 -3.72 0.78
CA ARG A 98 -10.90 -4.27 1.14
C ARG A 98 -10.09 -4.72 -0.05
N LEU A 99 -10.69 -5.50 -0.95
CA LEU A 99 -10.05 -5.97 -2.17
C LEU A 99 -9.56 -4.79 -3.02
N VAL A 100 -10.39 -3.75 -3.17
CA VAL A 100 -10.03 -2.51 -3.89
C VAL A 100 -8.92 -1.74 -3.17
N SER A 101 -8.98 -1.61 -1.84
CA SER A 101 -7.96 -0.90 -1.05
C SER A 101 -6.63 -1.64 -0.92
N GLY A 102 -6.62 -2.96 -1.12
CA GLY A 102 -5.41 -3.80 -1.11
C GLY A 102 -4.65 -3.73 -2.44
N PHE A 103 -5.36 -3.51 -3.54
CA PHE A 103 -4.77 -3.44 -4.87
C PHE A 103 -3.62 -2.42 -5.02
N PRO A 104 -3.74 -1.19 -4.45
CA PRO A 104 -2.67 -0.21 -4.44
C PRO A 104 -1.42 -0.62 -3.68
N HIS A 105 -1.55 -1.45 -2.64
CA HIS A 105 -0.51 -1.63 -1.64
C HIS A 105 0.80 -2.13 -2.27
N GLY A 106 0.78 -3.32 -2.88
CA GLY A 106 1.99 -3.93 -3.45
C GLY A 106 2.58 -3.09 -4.58
N ALA A 107 1.73 -2.45 -5.38
CA ALA A 107 2.13 -1.62 -6.49
C ALA A 107 2.77 -0.29 -6.07
N PHE A 108 2.27 0.33 -4.99
CA PHE A 108 2.77 1.61 -4.49
C PHE A 108 4.21 1.48 -4.01
N PHE A 109 4.53 0.39 -3.30
CA PHE A 109 5.90 0.10 -2.86
C PHE A 109 6.83 -0.13 -4.05
N GLY A 110 6.41 -0.92 -5.05
CA GLY A 110 7.21 -1.18 -6.25
C GLY A 110 7.47 0.08 -7.08
N VAL A 111 6.40 0.79 -7.46
CA VAL A 111 6.47 2.03 -8.25
C VAL A 111 7.21 3.13 -7.48
N GLY A 112 6.97 3.26 -6.18
CA GLY A 112 7.67 4.19 -5.30
C GLY A 112 9.18 3.93 -5.27
N ALA A 113 9.61 2.66 -5.14
CA ALA A 113 11.03 2.30 -5.20
C ALA A 113 11.67 2.65 -6.55
N ILE A 114 10.96 2.46 -7.67
CA ILE A 114 11.43 2.83 -9.02
C ILE A 114 11.55 4.36 -9.17
N ILE A 115 10.58 5.13 -8.66
CA ILE A 115 10.65 6.59 -8.68
C ILE A 115 11.85 7.06 -7.86
N LEU A 116 12.04 6.51 -6.66
CA LEU A 116 13.13 6.87 -5.78
C LEU A 116 14.50 6.51 -6.39
N SER A 117 14.63 5.36 -7.05
CA SER A 117 15.88 4.99 -7.72
C SER A 117 16.25 5.92 -8.87
N LYS A 118 15.25 6.50 -9.56
CA LYS A 118 15.47 7.47 -10.65
C LYS A 118 15.81 8.88 -10.18
N ILE A 119 15.39 9.28 -8.97
CA ILE A 119 15.61 10.66 -8.46
C ILE A 119 16.68 10.76 -7.37
N ALA A 120 17.04 9.64 -6.71
CA ALA A 120 18.03 9.64 -5.65
C ALA A 120 19.45 9.63 -6.25
N PRO A 121 20.40 10.38 -5.65
CA PRO A 121 21.78 10.36 -6.08
C PRO A 121 22.42 8.98 -5.86
N PRO A 122 23.48 8.65 -6.62
CA PRO A 122 24.18 7.38 -6.50
C PRO A 122 24.52 7.03 -5.05
N GLY A 123 24.21 5.81 -4.63
CA GLY A 123 24.45 5.32 -3.27
C GLY A 123 23.42 5.74 -2.22
N LYS A 124 22.43 6.59 -2.53
CA LYS A 124 21.39 7.03 -1.57
C LYS A 124 19.99 6.46 -1.83
N VAL A 125 19.85 5.54 -2.79
CA VAL A 125 18.56 4.89 -3.12
C VAL A 125 18.00 4.16 -1.90
N THR A 126 18.82 3.38 -1.21
CA THR A 126 18.42 2.63 0.00
C THR A 126 17.90 3.56 1.09
N ALA A 127 18.56 4.70 1.32
CA ALA A 127 18.11 5.70 2.29
C ALA A 127 16.78 6.36 1.90
N ALA A 128 16.57 6.61 0.60
CA ALA A 128 15.32 7.16 0.11
C ALA A 128 14.16 6.17 0.29
N VAL A 129 14.39 4.88 -0.02
CA VAL A 129 13.41 3.80 0.18
C VAL A 129 13.14 3.58 1.67
N ALA A 130 14.17 3.62 2.52
CA ALA A 130 14.01 3.56 3.97
C ALA A 130 13.15 4.72 4.49
N GLY A 131 13.32 5.94 3.97
CA GLY A 131 12.46 7.07 4.31
C GLY A 131 10.99 6.85 3.92
N MET A 132 10.74 6.24 2.75
CA MET A 132 9.39 5.85 2.35
C MET A 132 8.81 4.77 3.28
N ILE A 133 9.56 3.72 3.61
CA ILE A 133 9.12 2.67 4.55
C ILE A 133 8.89 3.25 5.96
N GLY A 134 9.69 4.24 6.36
CA GLY A 134 9.54 4.93 7.64
C GLY A 134 8.15 5.55 7.85
N GLY A 135 7.47 5.97 6.77
CA GLY A 135 6.08 6.41 6.84
C GLY A 135 5.13 5.32 7.37
N MET A 136 5.29 4.08 6.92
CA MET A 136 4.53 2.93 7.43
C MET A 136 4.91 2.61 8.88
N THR A 137 6.20 2.72 9.25
CA THR A 137 6.62 2.53 10.64
C THR A 137 5.94 3.51 11.59
N ILE A 138 5.90 4.80 11.21
CA ILE A 138 5.22 5.83 12.01
C ILE A 138 3.71 5.59 12.06
N ALA A 139 3.11 5.13 10.96
CA ALA A 139 1.69 4.73 10.96
C ALA A 139 1.43 3.62 11.97
N ASN A 140 2.25 2.58 12.00
CA ASN A 140 2.03 1.46 12.92
C ASN A 140 2.26 1.85 14.38
N LEU A 141 3.20 2.77 14.64
CA LEU A 141 3.57 3.17 16.00
C LEU A 141 2.61 4.17 16.62
N VAL A 142 2.09 5.13 15.84
CA VAL A 142 1.24 6.22 16.35
C VAL A 142 -0.14 6.20 15.70
N GLY A 143 -0.17 6.03 14.38
CA GLY A 143 -1.41 6.10 13.61
C GLY A 143 -2.39 4.99 13.97
N VAL A 144 -1.96 3.73 13.98
CA VAL A 144 -2.82 2.56 14.22
C VAL A 144 -3.37 2.57 15.66
N PRO A 145 -2.56 2.79 16.71
CA PRO A 145 -3.11 2.98 18.06
C PRO A 145 -4.07 4.17 18.15
N GLY A 146 -3.75 5.31 17.51
CA GLY A 146 -4.63 6.48 17.50
C GLY A 146 -5.96 6.23 16.78
N GLY A 147 -5.93 5.53 15.65
CA GLY A 147 -7.11 5.12 14.90
C GLY A 147 -7.95 4.08 15.62
N THR A 148 -7.30 3.16 16.35
CA THR A 148 -7.96 2.16 17.20
C THR A 148 -8.66 2.84 18.38
N TRP A 149 -7.96 3.76 19.06
CA TRP A 149 -8.53 4.56 20.14
C TRP A 149 -9.77 5.35 19.66
N LEU A 150 -9.68 6.00 18.51
CA LEU A 150 -10.82 6.69 17.89
C LEU A 150 -11.98 5.74 17.56
N GLY A 151 -11.66 4.52 17.09
CA GLY A 151 -12.63 3.49 16.75
C GLY A 151 -13.43 3.01 17.96
N HIS A 152 -12.75 2.71 19.07
CA HIS A 152 -13.38 2.26 20.32
C HIS A 152 -14.21 3.34 21.00
N HIS A 153 -13.76 4.60 20.98
CA HIS A 153 -14.47 5.69 21.67
C HIS A 153 -15.63 6.29 20.87
N PHE A 154 -15.54 6.28 19.53
CA PHE A 154 -16.57 6.85 18.67
C PHE A 154 -17.20 5.79 17.78
N SER A 155 -16.55 5.45 16.68
CA SER A 155 -16.97 4.41 15.75
C SER A 155 -15.83 4.11 14.79
N TRP A 156 -15.69 2.83 14.42
CA TRP A 156 -14.75 2.38 13.40
C TRP A 156 -14.91 3.14 12.06
N ARG A 157 -16.11 3.61 11.73
CA ARG A 157 -16.36 4.39 10.50
C ARG A 157 -15.58 5.71 10.47
N TYR A 158 -15.46 6.41 11.61
CA TYR A 158 -14.71 7.67 11.65
C TYR A 158 -13.21 7.47 11.45
N THR A 159 -12.67 6.36 11.94
CA THR A 159 -11.27 5.98 11.69
C THR A 159 -11.00 5.81 10.20
N PHE A 160 -11.85 5.07 9.48
CA PHE A 160 -11.68 4.88 8.04
C PHE A 160 -12.03 6.12 7.21
N ALA A 161 -12.97 6.96 7.67
CA ALA A 161 -13.25 8.25 7.07
C ALA A 161 -12.01 9.17 7.14
N LEU A 162 -11.35 9.21 8.29
CA LEU A 162 -10.13 9.99 8.49
C LEU A 162 -9.00 9.48 7.58
N ILE A 163 -8.87 8.16 7.43
CA ILE A 163 -7.92 7.54 6.50
C ILE A 163 -8.26 7.91 5.05
N ALA A 164 -9.53 7.94 4.67
CA ALA A 164 -9.95 8.34 3.32
C ALA A 164 -9.58 9.81 3.04
N VAL A 165 -9.87 10.73 3.98
CA VAL A 165 -9.48 12.16 3.88
C VAL A 165 -7.97 12.31 3.81
N PHE A 166 -7.23 11.55 4.63
CA PHE A 166 -5.78 11.56 4.59
C PHE A 166 -5.24 11.07 3.23
N ASN A 167 -5.85 10.04 2.64
CA ASN A 167 -5.49 9.56 1.31
C ASN A 167 -5.77 10.60 0.21
N VAL A 168 -6.78 11.46 0.38
CA VAL A 168 -6.98 12.62 -0.51
C VAL A 168 -5.81 13.61 -0.39
N ALA A 169 -5.35 13.89 0.82
CA ALA A 169 -4.16 14.73 1.03
C ALA A 169 -2.90 14.11 0.41
N VAL A 170 -2.73 12.80 0.53
CA VAL A 170 -1.65 12.03 -0.13
C VAL A 170 -1.75 12.15 -1.66
N PHE A 171 -2.96 11.99 -2.22
CA PHE A 171 -3.19 12.13 -3.65
C PHE A 171 -2.76 13.51 -4.15
N LEU A 172 -3.13 14.57 -3.44
CA LEU A 172 -2.73 15.94 -3.74
C LEU A 172 -1.21 16.14 -3.59
N ALA A 173 -0.60 15.59 -2.55
CA ALA A 173 0.84 15.65 -2.34
C ALA A 173 1.63 14.93 -3.45
N ILE A 174 1.13 13.80 -3.94
CA ILE A 174 1.70 13.08 -5.09
C ILE A 174 1.52 13.91 -6.36
N PHE A 175 0.33 14.44 -6.58
CA PHE A 175 0.03 15.27 -7.75
C PHE A 175 0.95 16.49 -7.85
N CYS A 176 1.19 17.18 -6.73
CA CYS A 176 1.99 18.39 -6.68
C CYS A 176 3.51 18.14 -6.64
N TRP A 177 4.00 17.09 -5.97
CA TRP A 177 5.44 16.91 -5.70
C TRP A 177 6.12 15.75 -6.43
N VAL A 178 5.36 14.83 -7.05
CA VAL A 178 5.94 13.74 -7.84
C VAL A 178 6.12 14.20 -9.30
N PRO A 179 7.36 14.17 -9.83
CA PRO A 179 7.61 14.51 -11.23
C PRO A 179 7.07 13.41 -12.15
N THR A 180 6.65 13.78 -13.35
CA THR A 180 6.17 12.83 -14.37
C THR A 180 7.38 12.07 -14.95
N LEU A 181 7.61 10.87 -14.43
CA LEU A 181 8.67 9.98 -14.89
C LEU A 181 8.07 8.83 -15.68
N TYR A 182 8.73 8.45 -16.77
CA TYR A 182 8.40 7.26 -17.55
C TYR A 182 9.46 6.20 -17.31
N ASP A 183 9.01 4.96 -17.11
CA ASP A 183 9.91 3.82 -17.10
C ASP A 183 9.95 3.22 -18.51
N ARG A 184 11.01 3.53 -19.27
CA ARG A 184 11.30 2.86 -20.55
C ARG A 184 12.06 1.54 -20.36
N ALA A 185 12.14 1.01 -19.13
CA ALA A 185 12.61 -0.34 -18.93
C ALA A 185 11.57 -1.28 -19.54
N SER A 186 11.88 -1.86 -20.70
CA SER A 186 11.12 -2.95 -21.31
C SER A 186 11.20 -4.17 -20.39
N THR A 187 10.39 -4.20 -19.34
CA THR A 187 10.27 -5.35 -18.45
C THR A 187 9.63 -6.49 -19.23
N ARG A 188 10.46 -7.28 -19.90
CA ARG A 188 10.06 -8.59 -20.41
C ARG A 188 9.69 -9.44 -19.21
N LEU A 189 8.39 -9.63 -18.96
CA LEU A 189 7.82 -10.60 -18.00
C LEU A 189 8.55 -11.96 -18.03
N ARG A 190 9.08 -12.34 -19.19
CA ARG A 190 9.89 -13.54 -19.41
C ARG A 190 11.12 -13.62 -18.50
N GLU A 191 11.69 -12.50 -18.06
CA GLU A 191 12.86 -12.47 -17.17
C GLU A 191 12.47 -12.63 -15.69
N GLN A 192 11.29 -12.17 -15.27
CA GLN A 192 10.79 -12.38 -13.90
C GLN A 192 10.46 -13.86 -13.64
N PHE A 193 9.88 -14.55 -14.62
CA PHE A 193 9.67 -16.00 -14.54
C PHE A 193 10.96 -16.81 -14.74
N ARG A 194 11.96 -16.28 -15.48
CA ARG A 194 13.27 -16.93 -15.59
C ARG A 194 14.03 -16.95 -14.26
N PHE A 195 13.78 -15.98 -13.37
CA PHE A 195 14.35 -15.98 -12.01
C PHE A 195 13.82 -17.16 -11.18
N LEU A 196 12.49 -17.41 -11.22
CA LEU A 196 11.87 -18.58 -10.59
C LEU A 196 12.29 -19.92 -11.23
N ALA A 197 12.58 -19.90 -12.53
CA ALA A 197 13.07 -21.07 -13.27
C ALA A 197 14.59 -21.27 -13.21
N SER A 198 15.33 -20.34 -12.59
CA SER A 198 16.79 -20.47 -12.46
C SER A 198 17.13 -21.30 -11.21
N PRO A 199 17.84 -22.44 -11.33
CA PRO A 199 18.22 -23.29 -10.19
C PRO A 199 19.17 -22.63 -9.17
N GLY A 200 19.54 -21.36 -9.38
CA GLY A 200 20.55 -20.63 -8.60
C GLY A 200 20.02 -19.94 -7.34
N ALA A 201 18.70 -19.74 -7.19
CA ALA A 201 18.12 -19.05 -6.03
C ALA A 201 18.35 -19.80 -4.69
N VAL A 202 18.64 -21.10 -4.74
CA VAL A 202 18.95 -21.92 -3.55
C VAL A 202 20.46 -22.00 -3.28
N ALA A 203 21.33 -21.71 -4.26
CA ALA A 203 22.77 -21.94 -4.14
C ALA A 203 23.57 -20.75 -3.58
N ASP A 204 23.05 -19.53 -3.67
CA ASP A 204 23.80 -18.31 -3.30
C ASP A 204 23.81 -18.02 -1.80
N PHE A 205 22.92 -18.65 -1.02
CA PHE A 205 22.91 -18.52 0.45
C PHE A 205 24.09 -19.22 1.15
N ARG A 206 24.88 -20.04 0.44
CA ARG A 206 25.97 -20.83 1.04
C ARG A 206 27.37 -20.19 0.94
N ARG A 207 27.53 -19.07 0.24
CA ARG A 207 28.88 -18.50 -0.04
C ARG A 207 29.29 -17.31 0.82
N HIS A 208 28.41 -16.75 1.66
CA HIS A 208 28.74 -15.58 2.49
C HIS A 208 29.01 -15.88 3.98
N HIS A 209 29.27 -17.14 4.35
CA HIS A 209 29.62 -17.52 5.74
C HIS A 209 30.98 -18.20 5.92
N VAL A 210 31.85 -18.15 4.91
CA VAL A 210 33.26 -18.53 5.10
C VAL A 210 34.15 -17.61 4.27
N ARG A 211 34.51 -16.46 4.84
CA ARG A 211 35.86 -15.87 4.77
C ARG A 211 36.04 -14.91 5.93
#